data_AF-A0A7C3YYT1-F1
#
_entry.id   AF-A0A7C3YYT1-F1
#
_cell.length_a   1.000
_cell.length_b   1.000
_cell.length_c   1.000
_cell.angle_alpha   90.00
_cell.angle_beta   90.00
_cell.angle_gamma   90.00
#
_symmetry.space_group_name_H-M   'P 1'
#
loop_
_entity.id
_entity.type
_entity.pdbx_description
1 polymer ?
#
loop_
_entity_poly.entity_id
_entity_poly.type
_entity_poly.pdbx_seq_one_letter_code
_entity_poly.pdbx_strand_id
1 'polypeptide(L)'
;MKIIIYKKLERKEEYIGKRLKRGLFQSSIGKLINADINAALNILRKVVNDSAVKQIIDTGLLFNPVKIRNLFSISLQTKTLKILYSF
;
A
#
# COMPACT_ATOMS: atom_id res chain seq x y z
N MET A 1 9.51 12.67 22.16
CA MET A 1 8.77 11.39 22.22
C MET A 1 7.29 11.69 21.98
N LYS A 2 6.77 11.45 20.76
CA LYS A 2 5.33 11.60 20.46
C LYS A 2 4.65 10.26 20.75
N ILE A 3 3.98 10.19 21.90
CA ILE A 3 3.10 9.07 22.23
C ILE A 3 2.02 9.01 21.14
N ILE A 4 1.91 7.86 20.48
CA ILE A 4 0.85 7.59 19.51
C ILE A 4 -0.45 7.54 20.31
N ILE A 5 -1.16 8.66 20.35
CA ILE A 5 -2.53 8.71 20.84
C ILE A 5 -3.36 7.92 19.82
N TYR A 6 -3.94 6.80 20.25
CA TYR A 6 -4.92 6.06 19.46
C TYR A 6 -6.13 6.97 19.22
N LYS A 7 -6.11 7.71 18.09
CA LYS A 7 -7.25 8.50 17.64
C LYS A 7 -8.42 7.53 17.41
N LYS A 8 -9.55 7.78 18.10
CA LYS A 8 -10.79 6.99 18.00
C LYS A 8 -11.17 6.84 16.53
N LEU A 9 -11.46 5.59 16.12
CA LEU A 9 -11.95 5.28 14.78
C LEU A 9 -13.40 5.76 14.69
N GLU A 10 -13.57 7.03 14.41
CA GLU A 10 -14.88 7.62 14.16
C GLU A 10 -15.30 7.33 12.72
N ARG A 11 -16.56 6.93 12.58
CA ARG A 11 -17.19 6.79 11.27
C ARG A 11 -17.19 8.17 10.62
N LYS A 12 -16.53 8.28 9.46
CA LYS A 12 -16.55 9.52 8.69
C LYS A 12 -17.91 9.65 8.01
N GLU A 13 -18.44 10.86 7.96
CA GLU A 13 -19.67 11.15 7.21
C GLU A 13 -19.43 10.98 5.70
N GLU A 14 -18.21 11.28 5.25
CA GLU A 14 -17.80 11.15 3.85
C GLU A 14 -16.49 10.35 3.72
N TYR A 15 -16.53 9.32 2.87
CA TYR A 15 -15.37 8.51 2.52
C TYR A 15 -14.98 8.79 1.07
N ILE A 16 -13.67 8.86 0.81
CA ILE A 16 -13.14 8.98 -0.54
C ILE A 16 -13.24 7.60 -1.21
N GLY A 17 -14.25 7.43 -2.06
CA GLY A 17 -14.56 6.17 -2.72
C GLY A 17 -15.60 5.32 -1.99
N LYS A 18 -15.99 4.18 -2.58
CA LYS A 18 -17.06 3.32 -2.08
C LYS A 18 -16.75 1.83 -2.24
N ARG A 19 -17.19 1.02 -1.28
CA ARG A 19 -17.18 -0.45 -1.41
C ARG A 19 -18.40 -0.86 -2.23
N LEU A 20 -18.18 -1.42 -3.42
CA LEU A 20 -19.26 -1.86 -4.30
C LEU A 20 -19.82 -3.23 -3.86
N LYS A 21 -18.92 -4.15 -3.53
CA LYS A 21 -19.23 -5.50 -3.02
C LYS A 21 -18.09 -6.03 -2.15
N ARG A 22 -18.26 -7.21 -1.54
CA ARG A 22 -17.17 -7.87 -0.80
C ARG A 22 -15.97 -8.07 -1.74
N GLY A 23 -14.79 -7.68 -1.27
CA GLY A 23 -13.55 -7.76 -2.04
C GLY A 23 -13.37 -6.69 -3.12
N LEU A 24 -14.34 -5.81 -3.37
CA LEU A 24 -14.24 -4.78 -4.43
C LEU A 24 -14.53 -3.37 -3.91
N PHE A 25 -13.55 -2.49 -4.04
CA PHE A 25 -13.61 -1.09 -3.71
C PHE A 25 -13.39 -0.23 -4.96
N GLN A 26 -14.17 0.84 -5.10
CA GLN A 26 -14.03 1.84 -6.16
C GLN A 26 -13.50 3.13 -5.55
N SER A 27 -12.39 3.65 -6.09
CA SER A 27 -11.86 4.96 -5.70
C SER A 27 -12.74 6.10 -6.20
N SER A 28 -12.53 7.32 -5.67
CA SER A 28 -13.22 8.52 -6.17
C SER A 28 -12.96 8.82 -7.65
N ILE A 29 -11.85 8.32 -8.21
CA ILE A 29 -11.46 8.46 -9.63
C ILE A 29 -12.00 7.26 -10.46
N GLY A 30 -12.86 6.42 -9.88
CA GLY A 30 -13.49 5.30 -10.58
C GLY A 30 -12.62 4.04 -10.72
N LYS A 31 -11.38 4.04 -10.21
CA LYS A 31 -10.50 2.85 -10.26
C LYS A 31 -11.00 1.75 -9.32
N LEU A 32 -11.01 0.52 -9.80
CA LEU A 32 -11.35 -0.65 -9.01
C LEU A 32 -10.09 -1.25 -8.37
N ILE A 33 -10.16 -1.53 -7.08
CA ILE A 33 -9.11 -2.18 -6.29
C ILE A 33 -9.74 -3.17 -5.33
N ASN A 34 -8.98 -4.18 -4.93
CA ASN A 34 -9.43 -5.07 -3.87
C ASN A 34 -9.61 -4.29 -2.55
N ALA A 35 -10.72 -4.55 -1.86
CA ALA A 35 -11.07 -3.81 -0.64
C ALA A 35 -10.06 -4.00 0.51
N ASP A 36 -9.54 -5.21 0.69
CA ASP A 36 -8.58 -5.54 1.75
C ASP A 36 -7.22 -4.91 1.47
N ILE A 37 -6.80 -4.90 0.20
CA ILE A 37 -5.58 -4.22 -0.24
C ILE A 37 -5.69 -2.71 -0.03
N ASN A 38 -6.84 -2.10 -0.35
CA ASN A 38 -7.09 -0.69 -0.05
C ASN A 38 -7.03 -0.40 1.46
N ALA A 39 -7.58 -1.29 2.30
CA ALA A 39 -7.50 -1.16 3.74
C ALA A 39 -6.05 -1.23 4.26
N ALA A 40 -5.28 -2.23 3.80
CA ALA A 40 -3.87 -2.40 4.16
C ALA A 40 -3.03 -1.18 3.74
N LEU A 41 -3.25 -0.65 2.53
CA LEU A 41 -2.61 0.57 2.03
C LEU A 41 -2.90 1.78 2.89
N ASN A 42 -4.15 1.96 3.35
CA ASN A 42 -4.53 3.07 4.21
C ASN A 42 -3.93 2.95 5.61
N ILE A 43 -3.84 1.74 6.17
CA ILE A 43 -3.14 1.48 7.44
C ILE A 43 -1.65 1.81 7.28
N LEU A 44 -1.02 1.30 6.23
CA LEU A 44 0.39 1.54 5.94
C LEU A 44 0.66 3.04 5.80
N ARG A 45 -0.18 3.75 5.03
CA ARG A 45 -0.10 5.21 4.84
C ARG A 45 -0.18 5.98 6.15
N LYS A 46 -1.00 5.53 7.11
CA LYS A 46 -1.08 6.12 8.44
C LYS A 46 0.19 5.93 9.27
N VAL A 47 0.92 4.83 9.06
CA VAL A 47 2.09 4.44 9.89
C VAL A 47 3.41 5.01 9.33
N VAL A 48 3.64 4.89 8.02
CA VAL A 48 4.93 5.23 7.39
C VAL A 48 4.90 6.49 6.50
N ASN A 49 3.75 7.17 6.42
CA ASN A 49 3.51 8.35 5.58
C ASN A 49 3.56 8.06 4.06
N ASP A 50 3.18 9.07 3.27
CA ASP A 50 2.99 8.95 1.82
C ASP A 50 4.26 8.65 1.03
N SER A 51 5.43 9.09 1.49
CA SER A 51 6.69 8.93 0.75
C SER A 51 7.10 7.45 0.60
N ALA A 52 6.96 6.66 1.66
CA ALA A 52 7.25 5.23 1.64
C ALA A 52 6.18 4.45 0.86
N VAL A 53 4.91 4.86 0.97
CA VAL A 53 3.80 4.18 0.29
C VAL A 53 3.86 4.37 -1.22
N LYS A 54 4.26 5.55 -1.71
CA LYS A 54 4.37 5.81 -3.15
C LYS A 54 5.34 4.85 -3.84
N GLN A 55 6.47 4.56 -3.19
CA GLN A 55 7.45 3.58 -3.69
C GLN A 55 6.89 2.15 -3.78
N ILE A 56 5.86 1.81 -2.99
CA ILE A 56 5.26 0.48 -2.97
C ILE A 56 4.14 0.38 -4.01
N ILE A 57 3.28 1.40 -4.09
CA ILE A 57 2.18 1.44 -5.07
C ILE A 57 2.72 1.36 -6.51
N ASP A 58 3.81 2.08 -6.78
CA ASP A 58 4.37 2.17 -8.14
C ASP A 58 5.11 0.90 -8.59
N THR A 59 5.32 -0.08 -7.70
CA THR A 59 6.03 -1.34 -8.03
C THR A 59 5.16 -2.43 -8.64
N GLY A 60 3.83 -2.30 -8.59
CA GLY A 60 2.92 -3.36 -9.02
C GLY A 60 2.93 -4.64 -8.17
N LEU A 61 3.71 -4.68 -7.07
CA LEU A 61 3.87 -5.85 -6.20
C LEU A 61 2.89 -5.90 -5.02
N LEU A 62 1.88 -5.02 -4.98
CA LEU A 62 0.88 -4.95 -3.91
C LEU A 62 0.11 -6.27 -3.69
N PHE A 63 0.10 -7.14 -4.70
CA PHE A 63 -0.66 -8.39 -4.71
C PHE A 63 0.23 -9.62 -4.92
N ASN A 64 1.56 -9.45 -4.97
CA ASN A 64 2.51 -10.52 -5.27
C ASN A 64 3.51 -10.69 -4.11
N PRO A 65 3.23 -11.55 -3.13
CA PRO A 65 4.14 -11.78 -2.02
C PRO A 65 5.46 -12.38 -2.53
N VAL A 66 6.56 -11.66 -2.38
CA VAL A 66 7.90 -12.15 -2.74
C VAL A 66 8.48 -12.91 -1.54
N LYS A 67 8.77 -14.20 -1.72
CA LYS A 67 9.42 -15.01 -0.68
C LYS A 67 10.89 -14.61 -0.54
N ILE A 68 11.22 -13.91 0.53
CA ILE A 68 12.59 -13.56 0.87
C ILE A 68 13.21 -14.72 1.67
N ARG A 69 14.23 -15.37 1.09
CA ARG A 69 14.98 -16.45 1.78
C ARG A 69 16.16 -15.92 2.58
N ASN A 70 16.74 -14.80 2.16
CA ASN A 70 17.91 -14.23 2.82
C ASN A 70 17.87 -12.69 2.69
N LEU A 71 17.84 -11.99 3.83
CA LEU A 71 17.63 -10.54 3.87
C LEU A 71 18.81 -9.76 3.27
N PHE A 72 20.02 -10.28 3.38
CA PHE A 72 21.25 -9.59 2.98
C PHE A 72 21.59 -9.68 1.49
N SER A 73 21.09 -10.69 0.77
CA SER A 73 21.33 -10.87 -0.66
C SER A 73 20.49 -9.95 -1.57
N ILE A 74 19.47 -9.30 -1.01
CA ILE A 74 18.53 -8.43 -1.73
C ILE A 74 19.18 -7.15 -2.25
N SER A 75 20.19 -6.62 -1.55
CA SER A 75 20.85 -5.36 -1.95
C SER A 75 21.52 -5.44 -3.33
N LEU A 76 21.97 -6.64 -3.72
CA LEU A 76 22.60 -6.91 -5.02
C LEU A 76 21.55 -7.15 -6.12
N GLN A 77 20.46 -7.84 -5.81
CA GLN A 77 19.44 -8.23 -6.79
C GLN A 77 18.42 -7.12 -7.08
N THR A 78 18.16 -6.24 -6.12
CA THR A 78 17.30 -5.06 -6.33
C THR A 78 17.97 -3.99 -7.19
N LYS A 79 19.31 -3.92 -7.19
CA LYS A 79 20.08 -3.07 -8.10
C LYS A 79 19.93 -3.52 -9.56
N THR A 80 20.03 -4.83 -9.82
CA THR A 80 19.91 -5.37 -11.19
C THR A 80 18.48 -5.30 -11.73
N LEU A 81 17.47 -5.59 -10.89
CA LEU A 81 16.06 -5.50 -11.31
C LEU A 81 15.63 -4.04 -11.58
N LYS A 82 16.11 -3.05 -10.82
CA LYS A 82 15.81 -1.63 -11.10
C LYS A 82 16.34 -1.14 -12.45
N ILE A 83 17.43 -1.72 -12.95
CA ILE A 83 17.99 -1.39 -14.27
C ILE A 83 17.10 -1.96 -15.40
N LEU A 84 16.47 -3.12 -15.16
CA LEU A 84 15.71 -3.84 -16.18
C LEU A 84 14.28 -3.28 -16.41
N TYR A 85 13.68 -2.65 -15.40
CA TYR A 85 12.29 -2.13 -15.45
C TYR A 85 12.20 -0.60 -15.57
N SER A 86 13.26 0.07 -16.05
CA SER A 86 13.34 1.53 -16.18
C SER A 86 12.98 2.07 -17.58
N PHE A 87 12.10 1.40 -18.34
CA PHE A 87 11.52 1.91 -19.60
C PHE A 87 10.04 2.25 -19.44
#